data_AF-A0A0C3BBY3-F1
#
_entry.id   AF-A0A0C3BBY3-F1
#
_cell.length_a   1.000
_cell.length_b   1.000
_cell.length_c   1.000
_cell.angle_alpha   90.00
_cell.angle_beta   90.00
_cell.angle_gamma   90.00
#
_symmetry.space_group_name_H-M   'P 1'
#
loop_
_entity.id
_entity.type
_entity.pdbx_description
1 polymer ?
#
loop_
_entity_poly.entity_id
_entity_poly.type
_entity_poly.pdbx_seq_one_letter_code
_entity_poly.pdbx_strand_id
1 'polypeptide(L)'
;MGVPALFRWLSKKYPKIIYPVVEDEEIEVPDENENNIKVPVNMASANPNGTEFDNLYLDMNGIVHPCTHPEGKPPPETEEEMMVEIFNYTERIVNMIRPRKLLFLAMASRLVPK
;
A
#
# COMPACT_ATOMS: atom_id res chain seq x y z
N MET A 1 15.33 8.83 -18.85
CA MET A 1 14.04 8.18 -19.19
C MET A 1 13.19 8.20 -17.92
N GLY A 2 12.00 8.80 -17.93
CA GLY A 2 11.13 8.84 -16.75
C GLY A 2 10.37 7.52 -16.53
N VAL A 3 9.81 7.33 -15.32
CA VAL A 3 9.01 6.15 -14.94
C VAL A 3 7.95 5.78 -15.99
N PRO A 4 7.14 6.71 -16.56
CA PRO A 4 6.12 6.38 -17.55
C PRO A 4 6.68 5.82 -18.87
N ALA A 5 7.86 6.31 -19.29
CA ALA A 5 8.49 5.85 -20.53
C ALA A 5 9.03 4.42 -20.39
N LEU A 6 9.64 4.11 -19.24
CA LEU A 6 10.13 2.77 -18.94
C LEU A 6 8.96 1.79 -18.79
N PHE A 7 7.93 2.16 -18.03
CA PHE A 7 6.73 1.33 -17.84
C PHE A 7 6.10 0.97 -19.18
N ARG A 8 5.82 1.95 -20.04
CA ARG A 8 5.25 1.72 -21.38
C ARG A 8 6.11 0.80 -22.24
N TRP A 9 7.44 0.94 -22.18
CA TRP A 9 8.34 0.05 -22.92
C TRP A 9 8.27 -1.39 -22.41
N LEU A 10 8.26 -1.59 -21.09
CA LEU A 10 8.14 -2.89 -20.46
C LEU A 10 6.80 -3.56 -20.77
N SER A 11 5.68 -2.83 -20.63
CA SER A 11 4.35 -3.35 -20.94
C SER A 11 4.24 -3.82 -22.40
N LYS A 12 4.86 -3.09 -23.34
CA LYS A 12 4.83 -3.45 -24.76
C LYS A 12 5.72 -4.65 -25.08
N LYS A 13 6.90 -4.74 -24.44
CA LYS A 13 7.89 -5.78 -24.74
C LYS A 13 7.59 -7.10 -24.02
N TYR A 14 7.08 -7.03 -22.80
CA TYR A 14 6.80 -8.19 -21.96
C TYR A 14 5.41 -8.06 -21.32
N PRO A 15 4.32 -8.24 -22.09
CA PRO A 15 2.96 -7.97 -21.62
C PRO A 15 2.54 -8.83 -20.42
N LYS A 16 3.18 -9.98 -20.22
CA LYS A 16 2.89 -10.91 -19.11
C LYS A 16 3.56 -10.54 -17.78
N ILE A 17 4.30 -9.44 -17.67
CA ILE A 17 4.91 -9.07 -16.37
C ILE A 17 3.99 -8.20 -15.51
N ILE A 18 2.88 -7.72 -16.07
CA ILE A 18 1.94 -6.83 -15.39
C ILE A 18 0.68 -7.63 -15.10
N TYR A 19 0.32 -7.72 -13.82
CA TYR A 19 -0.89 -8.35 -13.35
C TYR A 19 -1.64 -7.36 -12.46
N PRO A 20 -2.98 -7.28 -12.58
CA PRO A 20 -3.77 -6.53 -11.64
C PRO A 20 -3.68 -7.18 -10.26
N VAL A 21 -3.64 -6.36 -9.21
CA VAL A 21 -3.69 -6.83 -7.83
C VAL A 21 -5.16 -6.98 -7.44
N VAL A 22 -5.49 -8.09 -6.78
CA VAL A 22 -6.81 -8.34 -6.18
C VAL A 22 -6.74 -7.91 -4.71
N GLU A 23 -7.70 -7.09 -4.30
CA GLU A 23 -7.84 -6.56 -2.94
C GLU A 23 -9.14 -7.09 -2.34
N ASP A 24 -9.09 -7.52 -1.07
CA ASP A 24 -10.30 -7.79 -0.29
C ASP A 24 -10.75 -6.49 0.37
N GLU A 25 -12.07 -6.28 0.45
CA GLU A 25 -12.67 -5.12 1.10
C GLU A 25 -13.10 -5.44 2.53
N GLU A 26 -13.16 -4.40 3.37
CA GLU A 26 -13.76 -4.50 4.71
C GLU A 26 -15.25 -4.84 4.58
N ILE A 27 -15.70 -5.78 5.40
CA ILE A 27 -17.11 -6.17 5.44
C ILE A 27 -17.83 -5.44 6.57
N GLU A 28 -19.02 -4.90 6.29
CA GLU A 28 -19.90 -4.36 7.31
C GLU A 28 -20.85 -5.46 7.81
N VAL A 29 -20.81 -5.73 9.11
CA VAL A 29 -21.72 -6.69 9.75
C VAL A 29 -22.51 -6.00 10.87
N PRO A 30 -23.79 -6.34 11.08
CA PRO A 30 -24.56 -5.80 12.19
C PRO A 30 -24.10 -6.44 13.51
N ASP A 31 -23.84 -5.60 14.52
CA ASP A 31 -23.57 -6.01 15.90
C ASP A 31 -24.88 -6.42 16.62
N GLU A 32 -24.76 -6.95 17.84
CA GLU A 32 -25.89 -7.33 18.72
C GLU A 32 -26.89 -6.18 18.95
N ASN A 33 -26.46 -4.93 18.75
CA ASN A 33 -27.27 -3.72 18.87
C ASN A 33 -27.74 -3.15 17.51
N GLU A 34 -27.69 -3.92 16.42
CA GLU A 34 -28.04 -3.51 15.04
C GLU A 34 -27.20 -2.35 14.46
N ASN A 35 -26.04 -2.06 15.05
CA ASN A 35 -25.09 -1.10 14.49
C ASN A 35 -24.17 -1.79 13.49
N ASN A 36 -23.92 -1.18 12.32
CA ASN A 36 -22.95 -1.69 11.35
C ASN A 36 -21.53 -1.49 11.90
N ILE A 37 -20.83 -2.59 12.16
CA ILE A 37 -19.41 -2.60 12.51
C ILE A 37 -18.59 -3.02 11.28
N LYS A 38 -17.46 -2.34 11.06
CA LYS A 38 -16.50 -2.69 10.00
C LYS A 38 -15.54 -3.75 10.52
N VAL A 39 -15.52 -4.90 9.86
CA VAL A 39 -14.56 -5.96 10.16
C VAL A 39 -13.34 -5.78 9.26
N PRO A 40 -12.13 -5.64 9.82
CA PRO A 40 -10.93 -5.45 9.04
C PRO A 40 -10.59 -6.72 8.23
N VAL A 41 -9.83 -6.52 7.15
CA VAL A 41 -9.39 -7.62 6.29
C VAL A 41 -8.55 -8.63 7.09
N ASN A 42 -8.94 -9.90 7.03
CA ASN A 42 -8.19 -10.96 7.69
C ASN A 42 -6.95 -11.35 6.86
N MET A 43 -5.84 -10.69 7.16
CA MET A 43 -4.54 -10.98 6.53
C MET A 43 -4.01 -12.39 6.78
N ALA A 44 -4.49 -13.12 7.79
CA ALA A 44 -4.04 -14.49 8.07
C ALA A 44 -4.62 -15.52 7.09
N SER A 45 -5.69 -15.15 6.36
CA SER A 45 -6.25 -15.99 5.30
C SER A 45 -5.35 -16.01 4.05
N ALA A 46 -5.54 -17.01 3.19
CA ALA A 46 -4.78 -17.17 1.95
C ALA A 46 -4.86 -15.92 1.07
N ASN A 47 -3.76 -15.54 0.41
CA ASN A 47 -3.72 -14.33 -0.40
C ASN A 47 -4.68 -14.44 -1.62
N PRO A 48 -5.56 -13.45 -1.86
CA PRO A 48 -6.55 -13.50 -2.96
C PRO A 48 -5.91 -13.49 -4.36
N ASN A 49 -4.64 -13.08 -4.47
CA ASN A 49 -3.86 -13.12 -5.70
C ASN A 49 -3.37 -14.55 -6.06
N GLY A 50 -3.71 -15.56 -5.24
CA GLY A 50 -3.33 -16.96 -5.45
C GLY A 50 -1.84 -17.24 -5.26
N THR A 51 -1.07 -16.26 -4.78
CA THR A 51 0.37 -16.36 -4.53
C THR A 51 0.68 -15.81 -3.14
N GLU A 52 1.44 -16.55 -2.36
CA GLU A 52 1.90 -16.14 -1.04
C GLU A 52 3.25 -15.43 -1.13
N PHE A 53 3.43 -14.42 -0.27
CA PHE A 53 4.67 -13.64 -0.20
C PHE A 53 5.29 -13.77 1.18
N ASP A 54 6.56 -14.14 1.25
CA ASP A 54 7.28 -14.22 2.51
C ASP A 54 7.70 -12.83 3.02
N ASN A 55 8.26 -12.02 2.13
CA ASN A 55 8.91 -10.77 2.48
C ASN A 55 8.34 -9.61 1.65
N LEU A 56 7.97 -8.52 2.31
CA LEU A 56 7.56 -7.26 1.70
C LEU A 56 8.56 -6.17 2.07
N TYR A 57 9.08 -5.47 1.06
CA TYR A 57 10.01 -4.36 1.20
C TYR A 57 9.34 -3.09 0.70
N LEU A 58 9.16 -2.10 1.58
CA LEU A 58 8.56 -0.83 1.25
C LEU A 58 9.62 0.27 1.25
N ASP A 59 9.75 0.95 0.12
CA ASP A 59 10.42 2.25 0.07
C ASP A 59 9.43 3.32 0.56
N MET A 60 9.59 3.72 1.80
CA MET A 60 8.69 4.65 2.46
C MET A 60 8.75 6.05 1.84
N ASN A 61 9.81 6.42 1.13
CA ASN A 61 9.82 7.70 0.41
C ASN A 61 8.79 7.71 -0.72
N GLY A 62 8.57 6.55 -1.35
CA GLY A 62 7.52 6.34 -2.34
C GLY A 62 6.10 6.44 -1.78
N ILE A 63 5.92 6.30 -0.46
CA ILE A 63 4.63 6.40 0.24
C ILE A 63 4.41 7.80 0.83
N VAL A 64 5.42 8.33 1.53
CA VAL A 64 5.35 9.63 2.20
C VAL A 64 5.13 10.77 1.20
N HIS A 65 5.78 10.74 0.03
CA HIS A 65 5.63 11.80 -0.95
C HIS A 65 4.17 11.94 -1.46
N PRO A 66 3.50 10.87 -1.95
CA PRO A 66 2.07 10.94 -2.28
C PRO A 66 1.14 11.32 -1.11
N CYS A 67 1.46 10.93 0.12
CA CYS A 67 0.61 11.26 1.28
C CYS A 67 0.73 12.73 1.71
N THR A 68 1.88 13.37 1.47
CA THR A 68 2.11 14.79 1.80
C THR A 68 1.73 15.75 0.68
N HIS A 69 1.83 15.30 -0.57
CA HIS A 69 1.53 16.10 -1.75
C HIS A 69 0.60 15.31 -2.69
N PRO A 70 -0.62 15.00 -2.25
CA PRO A 70 -1.54 14.17 -3.01
C PRO A 70 -2.07 14.89 -4.26
N GLU A 71 -2.21 14.16 -5.36
CA GLU A 71 -2.85 14.69 -6.57
C GLU A 71 -4.37 14.69 -6.40
N GLY A 72 -5.00 15.87 -6.51
CA GLY A 72 -6.47 15.99 -6.53
C GLY A 72 -7.16 16.10 -5.18
N LYS A 73 -6.43 16.13 -4.05
CA LYS A 73 -6.93 16.49 -2.72
C LYS A 73 -5.99 17.49 -2.04
N PRO A 74 -6.45 18.31 -1.08
CA PRO A 74 -5.55 19.18 -0.33
C PRO A 74 -4.49 18.37 0.43
N PRO A 75 -3.29 18.91 0.62
CA PRO A 75 -2.29 18.28 1.48
C PRO A 75 -2.78 18.27 2.94
N PRO A 76 -2.38 17.27 3.74
CA PRO A 76 -2.70 17.23 5.17
C PRO A 76 -2.18 18.48 5.87
N GLU A 77 -2.97 19.04 6.78
CA GLU A 77 -2.64 20.31 7.47
C GLU A 77 -1.76 20.07 8.69
N THR A 78 -1.85 18.86 9.28
CA THR A 78 -1.12 18.49 10.50
C THR A 78 -0.26 17.24 10.30
N GLU A 79 0.73 17.08 11.18
CA GLU A 79 1.56 15.88 11.22
C GLU A 79 0.73 14.63 11.55
N GLU A 80 -0.28 14.76 12.41
CA GLU A 80 -1.18 13.66 12.76
C GLU A 80 -1.98 13.18 11.55
N GLU A 81 -2.57 14.09 10.78
CA GLU A 81 -3.28 13.75 9.54
C GLU A 81 -2.36 13.09 8.51
N MET A 82 -1.15 13.62 8.35
CA MET A 82 -0.14 13.03 7.47
C MET A 82 0.20 11.59 7.90
N MET A 83 0.37 11.34 9.19
CA MET A 83 0.67 10.00 9.71
C MET A 83 -0.49 9.03 9.49
N VAL A 84 -1.74 9.48 9.68
CA VAL A 84 -2.93 8.67 9.37
C VAL A 84 -2.97 8.28 7.89
N GLU A 85 -2.70 9.21 6.98
CA GLU A 85 -2.64 8.92 5.54
C GLU A 85 -1.54 7.91 5.19
N ILE A 86 -0.34 8.05 5.79
CA ILE A 86 0.77 7.10 5.61
C ILE A 86 0.37 5.71 6.14
N PHE A 87 -0.29 5.64 7.30
CA PHE A 87 -0.75 4.38 7.88
C PHE A 87 -1.79 3.72 6.99
N ASN A 88 -2.81 4.45 6.54
CA ASN A 88 -3.86 3.92 5.65
C ASN A 88 -3.27 3.38 4.34
N TYR A 89 -2.31 4.11 3.74
CA TYR A 89 -1.66 3.68 2.51
C TYR A 89 -0.81 2.42 2.72
N THR A 90 -0.05 2.38 3.81
CA THR A 90 0.78 1.23 4.17
C THR A 90 -0.07 0.00 4.47
N GLU A 91 -1.13 0.17 5.25
CA GLU A 91 -2.08 -0.89 5.61
C GLU A 91 -2.71 -1.50 4.37
N ARG A 92 -3.17 -0.67 3.42
CA ARG A 92 -3.70 -1.16 2.14
C ARG A 92 -2.69 -2.03 1.41
N ILE A 93 -1.41 -1.62 1.31
CA ILE A 93 -0.37 -2.44 0.66
C ILE A 93 -0.16 -3.77 1.39
N VAL A 94 -0.07 -3.72 2.73
CA VAL A 94 0.14 -4.93 3.53
C VAL A 94 -1.06 -5.89 3.40
N ASN A 95 -2.30 -5.38 3.35
CA ASN A 95 -3.51 -6.18 3.15
C ASN A 95 -3.55 -6.89 1.78
N MET A 96 -3.06 -6.24 0.73
CA MET A 96 -2.95 -6.81 -0.61
C MET A 96 -1.87 -7.91 -0.72
N ILE A 97 -0.72 -7.72 -0.07
CA ILE A 97 0.46 -8.60 -0.23
C ILE A 97 0.52 -9.71 0.83
N ARG A 98 0.08 -9.44 2.06
CA ARG A 98 0.05 -10.38 3.20
C ARG A 98 1.41 -11.07 3.45
N PRO A 99 2.48 -10.31 3.78
CA PRO A 99 3.80 -10.88 4.03
C PRO A 99 3.77 -11.89 5.20
N ARG A 100 4.33 -13.08 4.99
CA ARG A 100 4.28 -14.18 5.98
C ARG A 100 5.45 -14.21 6.96
N LYS A 101 6.55 -13.53 6.64
CA LYS A 101 7.79 -13.58 7.43
C LYS A 101 8.35 -12.21 7.76
N LEU A 102 8.46 -11.32 6.77
CA LEU A 102 9.14 -10.05 6.94
C LEU A 102 8.36 -8.89 6.31
N LEU A 103 8.16 -7.84 7.10
CA LEU A 103 7.85 -6.50 6.60
C LEU A 103 9.08 -5.61 6.86
N PHE A 104 9.69 -5.10 5.81
CA PHE A 104 10.83 -4.20 5.88
C PHE A 104 10.44 -2.81 5.37
N LEU A 105 10.48 -1.82 6.26
CA LEU A 105 10.16 -0.42 5.95
C LEU A 105 11.46 0.37 5.83
N ALA A 106 11.79 0.81 4.62
CA ALA A 106 13.01 1.54 4.32
C ALA A 106 12.71 3.03 4.19
N MET A 107 13.27 3.85 5.08
CA MET A 107 13.29 5.31 4.95
C MET A 107 14.68 5.72 4.48
N ALA A 108 14.80 6.37 3.31
CA ALA A 108 16.09 6.94 2.94
C ALA A 108 16.27 8.27 3.66
N SER A 109 17.17 8.32 4.63
CA SER A 109 17.75 9.59 5.02
C SER A 109 18.68 10.03 3.89
N ARG A 110 18.56 11.28 3.45
CA ARG A 110 19.66 11.91 2.71
C ARG A 110 20.88 11.76 3.62
N LEU A 111 21.86 10.96 3.22
CA LEU A 111 23.22 11.11 3.71
C LEU A 111 23.68 12.46 3.19
N VAL A 112 23.31 13.54 3.89
CA VAL A 112 23.96 14.83 3.68
C VAL A 112 25.36 14.62 4.24
N PRO A 113 26.43 14.61 3.41
CA PRO A 113 27.76 14.75 3.99
C PRO A 113 27.77 16.09 4.70
N LYS A 114 28.04 16.08 6.01
CA LYS A 114 28.40 17.29 6.75
C LYS A 114 29.60 17.97 6.09
#